data_AF-A0A954NND7-F1
#
_entry.id   AF-A0A954NND7-F1
#
_cell.length_a   1.000
_cell.length_b   1.000
_cell.length_c   1.000
_cell.angle_alpha   90.00
_cell.angle_beta   90.00
_cell.angle_gamma   90.00
#
_symmetry.space_group_name_H-M   'P 1'
#
loop_
_entity.id
_entity.type
_entity.pdbx_description
1 polymer ?
#
loop_
_entity_poly.entity_id
_entity_poly.type
_entity_poly.pdbx_seq_one_letter_code
_entity_poly.pdbx_strand_id
1 'polypeptide(L)'
;MQTRSLYAPLLLICLTVAVSMVVAQDGDAPNHVFSRLKVGQAVNLTEAGGGYKIGVFETNVPLSHTLIEIGSDYVILRDVSEIHDVLIPVYSLKAIETIRLATE
;
A
#
# COMPACT_ATOMS: atom_id res chain seq x y z
N MET A 1 37.18 50.34 -6.00
CA MET A 1 36.30 49.88 -7.10
C MET A 1 36.24 48.36 -7.03
N GLN A 2 35.11 47.80 -6.55
CA GLN A 2 34.12 47.06 -7.37
C GLN A 2 34.65 45.68 -7.83
N THR A 3 33.99 44.53 -7.64
CA THR A 3 32.67 44.19 -7.11
C THR A 3 32.62 42.69 -6.82
N ARG A 4 32.07 42.35 -5.65
CA ARG A 4 31.45 41.09 -5.21
C ARG A 4 31.27 39.99 -6.29
N SER A 5 31.91 38.83 -6.09
CA SER A 5 31.43 37.55 -6.62
C SER A 5 30.88 36.70 -5.46
N LEU A 6 29.74 37.13 -4.93
CA LEU A 6 29.02 36.46 -3.83
C LEU A 6 27.92 35.49 -4.31
N TYR A 7 27.79 35.29 -5.62
CA TYR A 7 26.69 34.49 -6.20
C TYR A 7 27.04 33.02 -6.45
N ALA A 8 28.34 32.66 -6.43
CA ALA A 8 28.79 31.30 -6.72
C ALA A 8 28.30 30.23 -5.71
N PRO A 9 28.30 30.46 -4.37
CA PRO A 9 27.80 29.44 -3.45
C PRO A 9 26.27 29.38 -3.38
N LEU A 10 25.58 30.45 -3.82
CA LEU A 10 24.12 30.55 -3.75
C LEU A 10 23.45 29.72 -4.86
N LEU A 11 24.12 29.60 -6.02
CA LEU A 11 23.65 28.79 -7.15
C LEU A 11 23.80 27.27 -6.89
N LEU A 12 24.76 26.88 -6.05
CA LEU A 12 25.01 25.47 -5.69
C LEU A 12 23.98 24.93 -4.67
N ILE A 13 23.48 25.79 -3.76
CA ILE A 13 22.45 25.41 -2.77
C ILE A 13 21.08 25.22 -3.44
N CYS A 14 20.78 25.94 -4.53
CA CYS A 14 19.53 25.75 -5.27
C CYS A 14 19.44 24.39 -5.96
N LEU A 15 20.56 23.77 -6.34
CA LEU A 15 20.56 22.51 -7.08
C LEU A 15 20.36 21.28 -6.18
N THR A 16 20.68 21.36 -4.89
CA THR A 16 20.53 20.23 -3.95
C THR A 16 19.12 20.09 -3.36
N VAL A 17 18.29 21.13 -3.42
CA VAL A 17 16.89 21.09 -2.92
C VAL A 17 15.94 20.45 -3.95
N ALA A 18 16.33 20.36 -5.22
CA ALA A 18 15.48 19.83 -6.29
C ALA A 18 15.27 18.29 -6.22
N VAL A 19 16.07 17.56 -5.43
CA VAL A 19 16.03 16.09 -5.38
C VAL A 19 15.15 15.54 -4.23
N SER A 20 14.59 16.39 -3.37
CA SER A 20 13.78 15.94 -2.23
C SER A 20 12.29 15.74 -2.52
N MET A 21 11.84 15.98 -3.76
CA MET A 21 10.46 15.72 -4.16
C MET A 21 10.36 14.38 -4.90
N VAL A 22 10.66 13.29 -4.19
CA VAL A 22 9.94 12.03 -4.46
C VAL A 22 8.54 12.30 -3.96
N VAL A 23 7.71 12.80 -4.87
CA VAL A 23 6.27 12.85 -4.70
C VAL A 23 5.84 11.40 -4.49
N ALA A 24 5.55 11.04 -3.23
CA ALA A 24 4.59 9.99 -2.98
C ALA A 24 3.34 10.45 -3.74
N GLN A 25 3.07 9.84 -4.88
CA GLN A 25 1.80 10.03 -5.54
C GLN A 25 0.77 9.62 -4.50
N ASP A 26 0.06 10.59 -3.93
CA ASP A 26 -1.15 10.30 -3.18
C ASP A 26 -2.04 9.53 -4.15
N GLY A 27 -2.03 8.21 -3.97
CA GLY A 27 -2.91 7.31 -4.68
C GLY A 27 -4.32 7.81 -4.43
N ASP A 28 -5.02 8.07 -5.53
CA ASP A 28 -6.45 8.36 -5.55
C ASP A 28 -7.15 7.53 -4.47
N ALA A 29 -7.90 8.20 -3.60
CA ALA A 29 -8.38 7.63 -2.34
C ALA A 29 -8.95 6.22 -2.59
N PRO A 30 -8.55 5.21 -1.81
CA PRO A 30 -8.88 3.82 -2.09
C PRO A 30 -10.38 3.70 -2.37
N ASN A 31 -10.72 3.16 -3.54
CA ASN A 31 -12.09 2.95 -3.98
C ASN A 31 -12.90 2.37 -2.81
N HIS A 32 -14.16 2.79 -2.65
CA HIS A 32 -15.01 2.44 -1.49
C HIS A 32 -15.02 0.94 -1.13
N VAL A 33 -14.72 0.08 -2.10
CA VAL A 33 -14.48 -1.37 -1.92
C VAL A 33 -13.40 -1.65 -0.87
N PHE A 34 -12.26 -0.97 -0.91
CA PHE A 34 -11.11 -1.20 -0.03
C PHE A 34 -11.16 -0.44 1.29
N SER A 35 -12.21 0.33 1.56
CA SER A 35 -12.35 1.17 2.78
C SER A 35 -12.14 0.43 4.10
N ARG A 36 -12.33 -0.90 4.11
CA ARG A 36 -12.20 -1.76 5.30
C ARG A 36 -10.80 -2.33 5.49
N LEU A 37 -9.91 -2.15 4.52
CA LEU A 37 -8.56 -2.66 4.53
C LEU A 37 -7.57 -1.58 4.99
N LYS A 38 -6.50 -2.02 5.66
CA LYS A 38 -5.42 -1.14 6.11
C LYS A 38 -4.06 -1.73 5.74
N VAL A 39 -3.15 -0.89 5.27
CA VAL A 39 -1.75 -1.31 5.05
C VAL A 39 -1.14 -1.80 6.37
N GLY A 40 -0.39 -2.89 6.31
CA GLY A 40 0.18 -3.63 7.44
C GLY A 40 -0.77 -4.67 8.05
N GLN A 41 -2.01 -4.76 7.59
CA GLN A 41 -2.99 -5.68 8.15
C GLN A 41 -2.77 -7.11 7.64
N ALA A 42 -2.83 -8.09 8.54
CA ALA A 42 -2.88 -9.49 8.19
C ALA A 42 -4.23 -9.83 7.55
N VAL A 43 -4.22 -10.55 6.42
CA VAL A 43 -5.40 -10.98 5.69
C VAL A 43 -5.23 -12.40 5.19
N ASN A 44 -6.34 -13.08 4.95
CA ASN A 44 -6.35 -14.35 4.23
C ASN A 44 -6.78 -14.15 2.79
N LEU A 45 -6.02 -14.66 1.83
CA LEU A 45 -6.39 -14.66 0.43
C LEU A 45 -6.86 -16.07 0.05
N THR A 46 -8.11 -16.19 -0.42
CA THR A 46 -8.69 -17.47 -0.85
C THR A 46 -9.20 -17.36 -2.28
N GLU A 47 -8.90 -18.35 -3.11
CA GLU A 47 -9.50 -18.47 -4.44
C GLU A 47 -10.95 -18.98 -4.34
N ALA A 48 -11.87 -18.34 -5.05
CA ALA A 48 -13.28 -18.70 -5.06
C ALA A 48 -13.86 -18.66 -6.48
N GLY A 49 -13.66 -19.71 -7.27
CA GLY A 49 -14.34 -19.93 -8.56
C GLY A 49 -14.05 -18.85 -9.62
N GLY A 50 -12.77 -18.60 -9.93
CA GLY A 50 -12.35 -17.63 -10.95
C GLY A 50 -12.16 -16.20 -10.45
N GLY A 51 -11.98 -16.02 -9.14
CA GLY A 51 -11.64 -14.76 -8.51
C GLY A 51 -11.18 -14.97 -7.07
N TYR A 52 -10.88 -13.89 -6.36
CA TYR A 52 -10.32 -13.94 -5.02
C TYR A 52 -11.28 -13.41 -3.97
N LYS A 53 -11.13 -13.90 -2.74
CA LYS A 53 -11.75 -13.37 -1.54
C LYS A 53 -10.66 -12.96 -0.56
N ILE A 54 -10.82 -11.79 0.03
CA ILE A 54 -9.95 -11.30 1.11
C ILE A 54 -10.70 -11.42 2.43
N GLY A 55 -10.20 -12.27 3.33
CA GLY A 55 -10.72 -12.45 4.67
C GLY A 55 -9.93 -11.62 5.68
N VAL A 56 -10.64 -10.76 6.41
CA VAL A 56 -10.13 -9.93 7.50
C VAL A 56 -10.62 -10.52 8.82
N PHE A 57 -9.71 -10.82 9.75
CA PHE A 57 -10.09 -11.31 11.07
C PHE A 57 -10.03 -10.16 12.08
N GLU A 58 -11.04 -10.06 12.96
CA GLU A 58 -11.06 -9.05 14.03
C GLU A 58 -10.08 -9.37 15.17
N THR A 59 -9.67 -10.64 15.29
CA THR A 59 -8.69 -11.13 16.27
C THR A 59 -7.33 -11.32 15.61
N ASN A 60 -6.27 -11.19 16.39
CA ASN A 60 -4.90 -11.45 15.94
C ASN A 60 -4.69 -12.97 15.73
N VAL A 61 -4.86 -13.42 14.49
CA VAL A 61 -4.56 -14.77 14.03
C VAL A 61 -3.41 -14.73 13.02
N PRO A 62 -2.52 -15.74 12.98
CA PRO A 62 -1.53 -15.84 11.93
C PRO A 62 -2.23 -16.15 10.60
N LEU A 63 -2.22 -15.19 9.68
CA LEU A 63 -2.84 -15.31 8.36
C LEU A 63 -1.77 -15.41 7.28
N SER A 64 -2.19 -15.89 6.11
CA SER A 64 -1.31 -16.25 5.00
C SER A 64 -0.66 -15.06 4.30
N HIS A 65 -1.20 -13.85 4.45
CA HIS A 65 -0.72 -12.67 3.75
C HIS A 65 -0.80 -11.40 4.61
N THR A 66 0.03 -10.42 4.27
CA THR A 66 0.00 -9.06 4.82
C THR A 66 -0.28 -8.07 3.69
N LEU A 67 -1.19 -7.13 3.93
CA LEU A 67 -1.48 -6.07 2.98
C LEU A 67 -0.38 -5.01 3.01
N ILE A 68 0.38 -4.85 1.91
CA ILE A 68 1.52 -3.92 1.86
C ILE A 68 1.21 -2.65 1.08
N GLU A 69 0.25 -2.68 0.16
CA GLU A 69 -0.16 -1.52 -0.62
C GLU A 69 -1.66 -1.59 -0.97
N ILE A 70 -2.30 -0.42 -0.98
CA ILE A 70 -3.68 -0.24 -1.47
C ILE A 70 -3.64 0.87 -2.52
N GLY A 71 -3.87 0.50 -3.77
CA GLY A 71 -4.09 1.44 -4.87
C GLY A 71 -5.56 1.78 -5.04
N SER A 72 -5.86 2.59 -6.06
CA SER A 72 -7.23 2.97 -6.44
C SER A 72 -8.09 1.75 -6.83
N ASP A 73 -7.49 0.79 -7.50
CA ASP A 73 -8.17 -0.34 -8.17
C ASP A 73 -7.42 -1.66 -7.99
N TYR A 74 -6.43 -1.70 -7.10
CA TYR A 74 -5.69 -2.91 -6.77
C TYR A 74 -5.22 -2.89 -5.32
N VAL A 75 -4.83 -4.07 -4.84
CA VAL A 75 -4.10 -4.24 -3.59
C VAL A 75 -2.87 -5.12 -3.82
N ILE A 76 -1.81 -4.91 -3.06
CA ILE A 76 -0.64 -5.79 -3.07
C ILE A 76 -0.55 -6.49 -1.73
N LEU A 77 -0.48 -7.82 -1.79
CA LEU A 77 -0.39 -8.70 -0.64
C LEU A 77 0.98 -9.37 -0.64
N ARG A 78 1.68 -9.35 0.48
CA ARG A 78 2.90 -10.11 0.71
C ARG A 78 2.57 -11.42 1.40
N ASP A 79 3.14 -12.52 0.95
CA ASP A 79 2.98 -13.81 1.63
C ASP A 79 3.69 -13.85 3.00
N VAL A 80 3.38 -14.85 3.85
CA VAL A 80 4.04 -15.02 5.17
C VAL A 80 5.54 -15.30 5.11
N SER A 81 6.05 -15.75 3.97
CA SER A 81 7.48 -16.02 3.77
C SER A 81 8.26 -14.75 3.42
N GLU A 82 7.56 -13.65 3.12
CA GLU A 82 8.09 -12.38 2.64
C GLU A 82 8.83 -12.47 1.29
N ILE A 83 8.61 -13.56 0.53
CA ILE A 83 9.31 -13.82 -0.73
C ILE A 83 8.49 -13.33 -1.92
N HIS A 84 7.15 -13.46 -1.86
CA HIS A 84 6.28 -13.08 -2.97
C HIS A 84 5.32 -11.95 -2.60
N ASP A 85 5.29 -10.96 -3.48
CA ASP A 85 4.28 -9.92 -3.53
C ASP A 85 3.28 -10.27 -4.65
N VAL A 86 1.99 -10.26 -4.32
CA VAL A 86 0.89 -10.60 -5.21
C VAL A 86 0.00 -9.39 -5.39
N LEU A 87 -0.09 -8.90 -6.63
CA LEU A 87 -1.02 -7.84 -7.02
C LEU A 87 -2.39 -8.45 -7.32
N ILE A 88 -3.40 -7.98 -6.60
CA ILE A 88 -4.80 -8.39 -6.78
C ILE A 88 -5.60 -7.17 -7.27
N PRO A 89 -6.04 -7.17 -8.53
CA PRO A 89 -6.87 -6.09 -9.05
C PRO A 89 -8.31 -6.21 -8.55
N VAL A 90 -9.01 -5.08 -8.40
CA VAL A 90 -10.36 -4.98 -7.84
C VAL A 90 -11.38 -5.82 -8.61
N TYR A 91 -11.24 -5.91 -9.94
CA TYR A 91 -12.13 -6.70 -10.79
C TYR A 91 -12.00 -8.21 -10.59
N SER A 92 -10.90 -8.67 -9.98
CA SER A 92 -10.69 -10.09 -9.64
C SER A 92 -11.27 -10.44 -8.26
N LEU A 93 -11.65 -9.43 -7.47
CA LEU A 93 -12.20 -9.64 -6.14
C LEU A 93 -13.68 -9.91 -6.19
N LYS A 94 -14.07 -10.99 -5.52
CA LYS A 94 -15.48 -11.34 -5.32
C LYS A 94 -16.05 -10.78 -4.03
N ALA A 95 -15.24 -10.74 -2.97
CA ALA A 95 -15.68 -10.26 -1.67
C ALA A 95 -14.49 -9.87 -0.79
N ILE A 96 -14.75 -8.93 0.13
CA ILE A 96 -13.92 -8.66 1.30
C ILE A 96 -14.77 -9.00 2.51
N GLU A 97 -14.39 -10.05 3.23
CA GLU A 97 -15.17 -10.64 4.32
C GLU A 97 -14.53 -10.26 5.65
N THR A 98 -15.34 -9.83 6.62
CA THR A 98 -14.90 -9.66 8.01
C THR A 98 -15.34 -10.89 8.80
N ILE A 99 -14.37 -11.62 9.33
CA ILE A 99 -14.56 -12.89 10.02
C ILE A 99 -14.43 -12.62 11.52
N ARG A 100 -15.51 -12.95 12.24
CA ARG A 100 -15.57 -12.92 13.70
C ARG A 100 -15.46 -14.35 14.20
N LEU A 101 -14.45 -14.60 15.02
CA LEU A 101 -14.37 -15.86 15.74
C LEU A 101 -15.44 -15.83 16.84
N ALA A 102 -16.37 -16.79 16.79
CA ALA A 102 -17.29 -16.99 17.89
C ALA A 102 -16.48 -17.53 19.08
N THR A 103 -16.41 -16.75 20.14
CA THR A 103 -15.91 -17.25 21.43
C THR A 103 -17.01 -18.14 22.01
N GLU A 104 -16.80 -19.45 22.06
CA GLU A 104 -17.61 -20.39 22.87
C GLU A 104 -17.30 -20.25 24.36
#